data_AF-A0AA40BPT4-F1
#
_entry.id   AF-A0AA40BPT4-F1
#
_cell.length_a   1.000
_cell.length_b   1.000
_cell.length_c   1.000
_cell.angle_alpha   90.00
_cell.angle_beta   90.00
_cell.angle_gamma   90.00
#
_symmetry.space_group_name_H-M   'P 1'
#
loop_
_entity.id
_entity.type
_entity.pdbx_description
1 polymer ?
#
loop_
_entity_poly.entity_id
_entity_poly.type
_entity_poly.pdbx_seq_one_letter_code
_entity_poly.pdbx_strand_id
1 'polypeptide(L)'
;MSDSDHKPPRDPSQDKRSDGTEPHQHQAGSSTHRPEDEWKFRPPYRIAEHSPSEFSVKWRGKCHCGAVRYELSRARPLASKYCHCTTCQRLHGAPFQWAAIFHKTDINFTQGHHDLGWYDAAAKSTTHHLPCKVQCAYCRTPVMDEGRNMILLFPTLIEGINTDEGRSAFKAGCHMFYGQRVVEVRDGLPKWKGMNDDSVLLDEETGEEIEGGEGNGGGRGGIRRGRSGRGSEREVF
;
A
#
# COMPACT_ATOMS: atom_id res chain seq x y z
N MET A 1 -59.33 32.08 -38.93
CA MET A 1 -59.74 31.52 -37.63
C MET A 1 -59.31 30.06 -37.66
N SER A 2 -58.26 29.58 -37.02
CA SER A 2 -57.46 30.00 -35.84
C SER A 2 -56.12 29.26 -36.00
N ASP A 3 -55.03 30.01 -36.20
CA ASP A 3 -54.06 30.40 -35.17
C ASP A 3 -53.24 29.25 -34.57
N SER A 4 -51.98 29.28 -34.98
CA SER A 4 -50.79 28.57 -34.54
C SER A 4 -50.59 28.53 -33.01
N ASP A 5 -50.33 27.33 -32.50
CA ASP A 5 -49.94 27.06 -31.11
C ASP A 5 -48.60 27.71 -30.74
N HIS A 6 -48.68 28.95 -30.23
CA HIS A 6 -47.55 29.63 -29.62
C HIS A 6 -47.41 29.17 -28.15
N LYS A 7 -46.44 28.30 -27.89
CA LYS A 7 -46.11 27.86 -26.51
C LYS A 7 -45.45 29.04 -25.77
N PRO A 8 -45.87 29.37 -24.53
CA PRO A 8 -45.34 30.52 -23.80
C PRO A 8 -43.86 30.36 -23.44
N PRO A 9 -43.11 31.46 -23.30
CA PRO A 9 -41.69 31.41 -22.96
C PRO A 9 -41.50 30.87 -21.54
N ARG A 10 -40.45 30.06 -21.35
CA ARG A 10 -40.11 29.48 -20.05
C ARG A 10 -39.64 30.58 -19.09
N ASP A 11 -40.13 30.47 -17.86
CA ASP A 11 -39.75 31.30 -16.71
C ASP A 11 -38.25 31.10 -16.36
N PRO A 12 -37.42 32.17 -16.32
CA PRO A 12 -36.01 32.08 -15.98
C PRO A 12 -35.74 31.71 -14.50
N SER A 13 -36.77 31.68 -13.65
CA SER A 13 -36.62 31.39 -12.22
C SER A 13 -36.48 29.91 -11.87
N GLN A 14 -36.58 29.00 -12.85
CA GLN A 14 -36.41 27.55 -12.64
C GLN A 14 -34.97 27.03 -12.85
N ASP A 15 -34.01 27.89 -13.15
CA ASP A 15 -32.60 27.49 -13.26
C ASP A 15 -31.91 27.60 -11.89
N LYS A 16 -32.38 26.83 -10.91
CA LYS A 16 -31.64 26.61 -9.68
C LYS A 16 -30.44 25.71 -10.02
N ARG A 17 -29.32 26.37 -10.32
CA ARG A 17 -27.97 25.80 -10.25
C ARG A 17 -27.91 24.93 -9.01
N SER A 18 -27.74 23.63 -9.20
CA SER A 18 -27.43 22.70 -8.13
C SER A 18 -26.18 23.22 -7.43
N ASP A 19 -26.35 23.54 -6.16
CA ASP A 19 -25.32 23.88 -5.20
C ASP A 19 -24.08 22.99 -5.40
N GLY A 20 -22.90 23.60 -5.37
CA GLY A 20 -21.60 23.06 -5.76
C GLY A 20 -21.11 21.91 -4.88
N THR A 21 -21.80 20.78 -4.96
CA THR A 21 -21.42 19.52 -4.31
C THR A 21 -20.69 18.67 -5.34
N GLU A 22 -19.36 18.63 -5.21
CA GLU A 22 -18.54 17.76 -6.03
C GLU A 22 -18.87 16.27 -5.73
N PRO A 23 -18.86 15.38 -6.74
CA PRO A 23 -19.26 13.98 -6.62
C PRO A 23 -18.46 13.13 -5.60
N HIS A 24 -17.39 13.70 -5.02
CA HIS A 24 -16.51 13.00 -4.08
C HIS A 24 -17.05 12.93 -2.64
N GLN A 25 -18.12 13.67 -2.30
CA GLN A 25 -18.69 13.66 -0.94
C GLN A 25 -19.34 12.34 -0.51
N HIS A 26 -19.70 11.46 -1.46
CA HIS A 26 -20.39 10.20 -1.12
C HIS A 26 -19.48 9.03 -0.79
N GLN A 27 -18.15 9.19 -0.86
CA GLN A 27 -17.22 8.12 -0.48
C GLN A 27 -16.25 8.48 0.65
N ALA A 28 -16.27 9.72 1.13
CA ALA A 28 -15.72 10.08 2.42
C ALA A 28 -16.88 10.10 3.40
N GLY A 29 -17.09 9.01 4.13
CA GLY A 29 -18.05 9.02 5.24
C GLY A 29 -17.74 10.21 6.14
N SER A 30 -18.72 11.06 6.40
CA SER A 30 -18.58 12.32 7.15
C SER A 30 -18.18 12.15 8.62
N SER A 31 -17.97 10.92 9.08
CA SER A 31 -17.21 10.63 10.28
C SER A 31 -16.64 9.22 10.17
N THR A 32 -15.31 9.10 10.11
CA THR A 32 -14.67 7.83 10.48
C THR A 32 -14.65 7.66 12.00
N HIS A 33 -15.13 8.63 12.80
CA HIS A 33 -15.14 8.58 14.26
C HIS A 33 -16.29 7.73 14.80
N ARG A 34 -15.97 6.49 15.18
CA ARG A 34 -16.77 5.68 16.10
C ARG A 34 -16.08 5.66 17.47
N PRO A 35 -16.83 5.57 18.58
CA PRO A 35 -16.26 5.40 19.93
C PRO A 35 -15.27 4.22 20.06
N GLU A 36 -15.33 3.27 19.12
CA GLU A 36 -14.55 2.03 19.04
C GLU A 36 -13.14 2.21 18.41
N ASP A 37 -12.77 3.41 17.94
CA ASP A 37 -11.55 3.64 17.16
C ASP A 37 -10.26 3.80 17.98
N GLU A 38 -10.05 2.97 19.02
CA GLU A 38 -8.81 2.98 19.80
C GLU A 38 -7.55 2.80 18.94
N TRP A 39 -7.69 2.16 17.78
CA TRP A 39 -6.63 1.95 16.80
C TRP A 39 -5.99 3.27 16.32
N LYS A 40 -6.76 4.39 16.29
CA LYS A 40 -6.26 5.72 15.88
C LYS A 40 -5.17 6.26 16.79
N PHE A 41 -5.12 5.80 18.04
CA PHE A 41 -4.15 6.23 19.05
C PHE A 41 -2.95 5.29 19.18
N ARG A 42 -2.90 4.25 18.35
CA ARG A 42 -1.84 3.24 18.34
C ARG A 42 -1.02 3.33 17.05
N PRO A 43 0.25 2.89 17.05
CA PRO A 43 0.99 2.69 15.81
C PRO A 43 0.19 1.80 14.85
N PRO A 44 0.10 2.13 13.55
CA PRO A 44 0.87 3.15 12.84
C PRO A 44 0.28 4.58 12.83
N TYR A 45 -0.86 4.83 13.48
CA TYR A 45 -1.66 6.05 13.29
C TYR A 45 -1.49 7.12 14.38
N ARG A 46 -0.87 6.76 15.50
CA ARG A 46 -0.48 7.74 16.52
C ARG A 46 0.40 8.80 15.87
N ILE A 47 -0.09 10.04 15.79
CA ILE A 47 0.80 11.19 15.62
C ILE A 47 1.63 11.24 16.89
N ALA A 48 2.91 11.00 16.78
CA ALA A 48 3.76 11.21 17.91
C ALA A 48 4.10 12.70 18.06
N GLU A 49 3.79 13.26 19.22
CA GLU A 49 4.25 14.58 19.67
C GLU A 49 5.76 14.51 20.01
N HIS A 50 6.60 14.12 19.05
CA HIS A 50 8.01 13.92 19.35
C HIS A 50 8.76 15.25 19.35
N SER A 51 9.47 15.51 20.45
CA SER A 51 10.73 16.24 20.42
C SER A 51 11.63 15.60 19.34
N PRO A 52 12.39 16.37 18.53
CA PRO A 52 13.25 15.86 17.46
C PRO A 52 14.24 14.75 17.85
N SER A 53 14.45 14.51 19.15
CA SER A 53 15.35 13.50 19.71
C SER A 53 14.85 12.05 19.63
N GLU A 54 13.55 11.78 19.42
CA GLU A 54 13.00 10.41 19.53
C GLU A 54 12.69 9.70 18.19
N PHE A 55 12.49 10.44 17.09
CA PHE A 55 12.15 9.86 15.78
C PHE A 55 13.03 10.45 14.66
N SER A 56 14.11 9.75 14.30
CA SER A 56 15.04 10.22 13.25
C SER A 56 14.49 9.95 11.86
N VAL A 57 13.88 10.97 11.24
CA VAL A 57 13.31 10.89 9.89
C VAL A 57 14.38 10.53 8.85
N LYS A 58 14.14 9.46 8.09
CA LYS A 58 14.97 9.00 6.95
C LYS A 58 14.26 9.18 5.62
N TRP A 59 12.95 9.01 5.61
CA TRP A 59 12.14 9.14 4.41
C TRP A 59 10.87 9.90 4.71
N ARG A 60 10.36 10.61 3.70
CA ARG A 60 9.06 11.26 3.69
C ARG A 60 8.23 10.62 2.59
N GLY A 61 6.94 10.46 2.83
CA GLY A 61 6.01 9.97 1.84
C GLY A 61 4.70 10.72 1.87
N LYS A 62 4.01 10.74 0.74
CA LYS A 62 2.70 11.37 0.60
C LYS A 62 1.84 10.67 -0.43
N CYS A 63 0.53 10.70 -0.24
CA CYS A 63 -0.39 10.28 -1.29
C CYS A 63 -0.34 11.25 -2.49
N HIS A 64 -0.98 10.88 -3.61
CA HIS A 64 -0.94 11.68 -4.84
C HIS A 64 -1.44 13.13 -4.64
N CYS A 65 -2.56 13.33 -3.93
CA CYS A 65 -3.06 14.67 -3.65
C CYS A 65 -2.32 15.41 -2.52
N GLY A 66 -1.43 14.73 -1.78
CA GLY A 66 -0.69 15.30 -0.66
C GLY A 66 -1.49 15.53 0.63
N ALA A 67 -2.76 15.11 0.70
CA ALA A 67 -3.59 15.21 1.90
C ALA A 67 -3.08 14.29 3.02
N VAL A 68 -2.61 13.09 2.67
CA VAL A 68 -1.94 12.14 3.57
C VAL A 68 -0.43 12.31 3.44
N ARG A 69 0.25 12.52 4.57
CA ARG A 69 1.71 12.65 4.67
C ARG A 69 2.23 11.86 5.86
N TYR A 70 3.40 11.27 5.70
CA TYR A 70 4.04 10.47 6.73
C TYR A 70 5.56 10.51 6.62
N GLU A 71 6.22 10.11 7.70
CA GLU A 71 7.66 10.00 7.85
C GLU A 71 8.03 8.57 8.24
N LEU A 72 9.20 8.10 7.81
CA LEU A 72 9.77 6.83 8.23
C LEU A 72 11.07 7.06 9.00
N SER A 73 11.26 6.37 10.12
CA SER A 73 12.48 6.46 10.94
C SER A 73 13.57 5.47 10.50
N ARG A 74 13.21 4.45 9.74
CA ARG A 74 14.11 3.39 9.29
C ARG A 74 14.61 3.67 7.87
N ALA A 75 15.93 3.63 7.67
CA ALA A 75 16.57 3.94 6.39
C ALA A 75 16.36 2.86 5.30
N ARG A 76 16.17 1.59 5.68
CA ARG A 76 15.91 0.47 4.76
C ARG A 76 14.83 -0.44 5.33
N PRO A 77 13.85 -0.90 4.55
CA PRO A 77 12.83 -1.83 5.02
C PRO A 77 13.44 -3.14 5.50
N LEU A 78 12.68 -3.90 6.28
CA LEU A 78 13.07 -5.23 6.72
C LEU A 78 13.14 -6.21 5.55
N ALA A 79 12.22 -6.05 4.60
CA ALA A 79 12.23 -6.71 3.30
C ALA A 79 11.45 -5.86 2.28
N SER A 80 11.75 -6.02 0.99
CA SER A 80 10.93 -5.43 -0.07
C SER A 80 10.71 -6.44 -1.19
N LYS A 81 9.51 -6.49 -1.76
CA LYS A 81 9.07 -7.57 -2.65
C LYS A 81 8.06 -7.07 -3.68
N TYR A 82 8.00 -7.78 -4.81
CA TYR A 82 6.90 -7.65 -5.77
C TYR A 82 5.89 -8.78 -5.58
N CYS A 83 4.63 -8.43 -5.30
CA CYS A 83 3.53 -9.38 -5.18
C CYS A 83 2.72 -9.42 -6.48
N HIS A 84 2.64 -10.61 -7.09
CA HIS A 84 1.92 -10.86 -8.34
C HIS A 84 0.55 -11.48 -8.09
N CYS A 85 0.06 -11.55 -6.85
CA CYS A 85 -1.23 -12.20 -6.63
C CYS A 85 -2.37 -11.41 -7.29
N THR A 86 -3.36 -12.11 -7.83
CA THR A 86 -4.41 -11.44 -8.62
C THR A 86 -5.26 -10.46 -7.79
N THR A 87 -5.32 -10.60 -6.46
CA THR A 87 -5.92 -9.62 -5.55
C THR A 87 -5.12 -8.32 -5.55
N CYS A 88 -3.80 -8.39 -5.38
CA CYS A 88 -2.92 -7.22 -5.42
C CYS A 88 -2.96 -6.54 -6.79
N GLN A 89 -2.96 -7.32 -7.88
CA GLN A 89 -3.07 -6.76 -9.24
C GLN A 89 -4.35 -5.93 -9.41
N ARG A 90 -5.51 -6.49 -9.03
CA ARG A 90 -6.81 -5.82 -9.18
C ARG A 90 -6.95 -4.59 -8.29
N LEU A 91 -6.52 -4.67 -7.02
CA LEU A 91 -6.65 -3.57 -6.08
C LEU A 91 -5.72 -2.39 -6.43
N HIS A 92 -4.58 -2.66 -7.06
CA HIS A 92 -3.63 -1.62 -7.47
C HIS A 92 -3.81 -1.17 -8.92
N GLY A 93 -4.61 -1.88 -9.72
CA GLY A 93 -4.69 -1.62 -11.16
C GLY A 93 -3.33 -1.74 -11.86
N ALA A 94 -2.46 -2.63 -11.38
CA ALA A 94 -1.07 -2.75 -11.81
C ALA A 94 -0.67 -4.23 -12.03
N PRO A 95 0.34 -4.52 -12.87
CA PRO A 95 0.79 -5.90 -13.10
C PRO A 95 1.28 -6.63 -11.84
N PHE A 96 1.76 -5.87 -10.85
CA PHE A 96 2.16 -6.35 -9.54
C PHE A 96 2.18 -5.19 -8.54
N GLN A 97 2.22 -5.54 -7.26
CA GLN A 97 2.28 -4.60 -6.15
C GLN A 97 3.68 -4.61 -5.53
N TRP A 98 4.30 -3.44 -5.36
CA TRP A 98 5.61 -3.30 -4.70
C TRP A 98 5.44 -2.94 -3.23
N ALA A 99 5.83 -3.85 -2.32
CA ALA A 99 5.68 -3.69 -0.87
C ALA A 99 7.05 -3.61 -0.20
N ALA A 100 7.15 -2.78 0.82
CA ALA A 100 8.28 -2.69 1.73
C ALA A 100 7.80 -2.88 3.17
N ILE A 101 8.38 -3.85 3.87
CA ILE A 101 7.96 -4.26 5.22
C ILE A 101 8.66 -3.39 6.26
N PHE A 102 7.87 -2.80 7.14
CA PHE A 102 8.33 -2.01 8.29
C PHE A 102 7.59 -2.42 9.56
N HIS A 103 8.18 -2.15 10.73
CA HIS A 103 7.40 -2.23 11.96
C HIS A 103 6.35 -1.13 11.98
N LYS A 104 5.23 -1.34 12.67
CA LYS A 104 4.19 -0.29 12.85
C LYS A 104 4.75 0.97 13.52
N THR A 105 5.82 0.85 14.30
CA THR A 105 6.50 1.97 14.97
C THR A 105 7.51 2.71 14.10
N ASP A 106 7.83 2.19 12.91
CA ASP A 106 8.80 2.83 12.01
C ASP A 106 8.15 3.96 11.17
N ILE A 107 6.83 4.12 11.21
CA ILE A 107 6.06 5.14 10.51
C ILE A 107 5.43 6.12 11.50
N ASN A 108 5.39 7.40 11.11
CA ASN A 108 4.65 8.44 11.80
C ASN A 108 3.85 9.25 10.77
N PHE A 109 2.53 9.28 10.87
CA PHE A 109 1.74 10.20 10.03
C PHE A 109 1.89 11.63 10.54
N THR A 110 2.16 12.55 9.63
CA THR A 110 2.28 13.98 9.94
C THR A 110 1.05 14.77 9.49
N GLN A 111 0.25 14.20 8.59
CA GLN A 111 -1.00 14.80 8.10
C GLN A 111 -1.95 13.73 7.53
N GLY A 112 -3.27 13.94 7.65
CA GLY A 112 -4.29 13.18 6.91
C GLY A 112 -4.54 11.75 7.40
N HIS A 113 -4.03 11.36 8.57
CA HIS A 113 -4.29 10.03 9.16
C HIS A 113 -5.77 9.78 9.51
N HIS A 114 -6.56 10.83 9.74
CA HIS A 114 -8.02 10.72 9.89
C HIS A 114 -8.78 10.58 8.57
N ASP A 115 -8.14 10.94 7.45
CA ASP A 115 -8.67 10.88 6.07
C ASP A 115 -8.16 9.63 5.33
N LEU A 116 -7.99 8.54 6.07
CA LEU A 116 -7.68 7.22 5.54
C LEU A 116 -8.96 6.42 5.33
N GLY A 117 -8.94 5.54 4.33
CA GLY A 117 -9.95 4.53 4.11
C GLY A 117 -9.34 3.13 4.18
N TRP A 118 -10.17 2.16 4.55
CA TRP A 118 -9.78 0.76 4.70
C TRP A 118 -10.51 -0.15 3.73
N TYR A 119 -9.87 -1.28 3.41
CA TYR A 119 -10.50 -2.38 2.72
C TYR A 119 -9.95 -3.73 3.21
N ASP A 120 -10.81 -4.54 3.83
CA ASP A 120 -10.56 -5.96 4.05
C ASP A 120 -10.94 -6.72 2.79
N ALA A 121 -9.92 -7.23 2.08
CA ALA A 121 -10.13 -7.94 0.82
C ALA A 121 -10.78 -9.32 1.00
N ALA A 122 -10.62 -9.96 2.15
CA ALA A 122 -11.23 -11.25 2.45
C ALA A 122 -12.72 -11.09 2.76
N ALA A 123 -13.06 -10.13 3.63
CA ALA A 123 -14.44 -9.82 3.98
C ALA A 123 -15.17 -8.95 2.94
N LYS A 124 -14.44 -8.39 1.96
CA LYS A 124 -14.93 -7.40 0.97
C LYS A 124 -15.64 -6.22 1.65
N SER A 125 -15.05 -5.74 2.75
CA SER A 125 -15.62 -4.73 3.63
C SER A 125 -14.69 -3.52 3.76
N THR A 126 -15.26 -2.35 4.03
CA THR A 126 -14.50 -1.12 4.33
C THR A 126 -14.19 -0.95 5.82
N THR A 127 -14.44 -1.98 6.63
CA THR A 127 -14.11 -2.02 8.05
C THR A 127 -12.61 -2.17 8.29
N HIS A 128 -12.11 -1.57 9.37
CA HIS A 128 -10.74 -1.75 9.84
C HIS A 128 -10.57 -3.10 10.54
N HIS A 129 -10.50 -4.18 9.75
CA HIS A 129 -10.26 -5.54 10.22
C HIS A 129 -8.94 -6.06 9.64
N LEU A 130 -7.99 -6.44 10.51
CA LEU A 130 -6.62 -6.76 10.09
C LEU A 130 -6.49 -8.22 9.62
N PRO A 131 -5.75 -8.48 8.51
CA PRO A 131 -5.05 -7.51 7.68
C PRO A 131 -5.99 -6.72 6.74
N CYS A 132 -5.74 -5.42 6.57
CA CYS A 132 -6.51 -4.59 5.63
C CYS A 132 -5.61 -3.67 4.78
N LYS A 133 -6.18 -3.20 3.67
CA LYS A 133 -5.59 -2.18 2.79
C LYS A 133 -5.86 -0.80 3.38
N VAL A 134 -4.88 0.08 3.29
CA VAL A 134 -4.98 1.47 3.74
C VAL A 134 -4.73 2.39 2.55
N GLN A 135 -5.64 3.35 2.33
CA GLN A 135 -5.59 4.28 1.20
C GLN A 135 -6.02 5.68 1.62
N CYS A 136 -5.65 6.69 0.84
CA CYS A 136 -6.21 8.04 1.01
C CYS A 136 -7.72 8.02 0.70
N ALA A 137 -8.55 8.55 1.59
CA ALA A 137 -9.99 8.61 1.40
C ALA A 137 -10.42 9.57 0.27
N TYR A 138 -9.57 10.56 -0.04
CA TYR A 138 -9.82 11.55 -1.10
C TYR A 138 -9.37 11.05 -2.48
N CYS A 139 -8.06 10.90 -2.69
CA CYS A 139 -7.51 10.56 -4.01
C CYS A 139 -7.37 9.05 -4.27
N ARG A 140 -7.78 8.20 -3.32
CA ARG A 140 -7.73 6.73 -3.42
C ARG A 140 -6.35 6.11 -3.63
N THR A 141 -5.28 6.91 -3.55
CA THR A 141 -3.91 6.39 -3.59
C THR A 141 -3.73 5.33 -2.49
N PRO A 142 -3.38 4.08 -2.85
CA PRO A 142 -3.02 3.06 -1.88
C PRO A 142 -1.75 3.50 -1.14
N VAL A 143 -1.73 3.37 0.19
CA VAL A 143 -0.61 3.82 1.04
C VAL A 143 0.19 2.63 1.59
N MET A 144 -0.50 1.66 2.16
CA MET A 144 0.09 0.45 2.74
C MET A 144 -0.95 -0.65 2.92
N ASP A 145 -0.49 -1.87 3.18
CA ASP A 145 -1.30 -2.85 3.91
C ASP A 145 -0.93 -2.79 5.39
N GLU A 146 -1.94 -2.82 6.26
CA GLU A 146 -1.74 -2.99 7.68
C GLU A 146 -1.94 -4.46 8.06
N GLY A 147 -0.88 -5.11 8.51
CA GLY A 147 -0.91 -6.44 9.13
C GLY A 147 -1.14 -6.36 10.64
N ARG A 148 -1.10 -7.51 11.32
CA ARG A 148 -1.25 -7.53 12.79
C ARG A 148 -0.07 -6.85 13.50
N ASN A 149 1.15 -7.18 13.07
CA ASN A 149 2.39 -6.73 13.71
C ASN A 149 3.18 -5.70 12.89
N MET A 150 2.99 -5.70 11.56
CA MET A 150 3.83 -4.98 10.60
C MET A 150 2.96 -4.18 9.61
N ILE A 151 3.59 -3.28 8.88
CA ILE A 151 2.99 -2.64 7.69
C ILE A 151 3.74 -3.08 6.43
N LEU A 152 3.03 -3.16 5.32
CA LEU A 152 3.60 -3.29 3.98
C LEU A 152 3.37 -1.96 3.27
N LEU A 153 4.32 -1.04 3.42
CA LEU A 153 4.29 0.28 2.81
C LEU A 153 4.50 0.18 1.29
N PHE A 154 3.85 1.04 0.50
CA PHE A 154 4.07 1.11 -0.95
C PHE A 154 5.13 2.16 -1.29
N PRO A 155 6.35 1.76 -1.74
CA PRO A 155 7.46 2.70 -1.86
C PRO A 155 7.31 3.77 -2.94
N THR A 156 6.38 3.61 -3.88
CA THR A 156 6.09 4.59 -4.94
C THR A 156 5.67 5.96 -4.41
N LEU A 157 5.26 6.04 -3.14
CA LEU A 157 4.87 7.28 -2.46
C LEU A 157 6.03 8.00 -1.75
N ILE A 158 7.22 7.39 -1.71
CA ILE A 158 8.39 7.96 -1.04
C ILE A 158 8.98 9.09 -1.90
N GLU A 159 9.22 10.23 -1.27
CA GLU A 159 9.91 11.35 -1.90
C GLU A 159 11.34 10.94 -2.24
N GLY A 160 11.75 11.13 -3.51
CA GLY A 160 13.07 10.72 -3.98
C GLY A 160 13.21 9.22 -4.27
N ILE A 161 12.12 8.45 -4.34
CA ILE A 161 12.19 7.01 -4.65
C ILE A 161 12.88 6.69 -5.99
N ASN A 162 12.85 7.63 -6.93
CA ASN A 162 13.47 7.56 -8.25
C ASN A 162 14.94 8.01 -8.28
N THR A 163 15.54 8.32 -7.13
CA THR A 163 17.00 8.57 -7.01
C THR A 163 17.75 7.24 -6.87
N ASP A 164 19.08 7.25 -7.05
CA ASP A 164 19.89 6.06 -6.77
C ASP A 164 19.80 5.62 -5.31
N GLU A 165 19.77 6.57 -4.37
CA GLU A 165 19.62 6.30 -2.95
C GLU A 165 18.26 5.64 -2.66
N GLY A 166 17.17 6.21 -3.18
CA GLY A 166 15.82 5.66 -3.03
C GLY A 166 15.68 4.27 -3.63
N ARG A 167 16.11 4.09 -4.89
CA ARG A 167 16.09 2.77 -5.55
C ARG A 167 16.94 1.75 -4.80
N SER A 168 18.10 2.14 -4.31
CA SER A 168 18.97 1.24 -3.53
C SER A 168 18.37 0.89 -2.17
N ALA A 169 17.73 1.84 -1.49
CA ALA A 169 17.18 1.64 -0.16
C ALA A 169 15.96 0.70 -0.16
N PHE A 170 15.09 0.82 -1.17
CA PHE A 170 13.85 0.04 -1.27
C PHE A 170 13.91 -1.12 -2.27
N LYS A 171 15.09 -1.43 -2.83
CA LYS A 171 15.26 -2.49 -3.84
C LYS A 171 14.53 -3.78 -3.44
N ALA A 172 13.66 -4.26 -4.31
CA ALA A 172 12.98 -5.53 -4.11
C ALA A 172 13.98 -6.70 -4.12
N GLY A 173 13.75 -7.68 -3.26
CA GLY A 173 14.58 -8.88 -3.15
C GLY A 173 14.04 -10.07 -3.93
N CYS A 174 12.74 -10.13 -4.23
CA CYS A 174 12.11 -11.24 -4.94
C CYS A 174 10.71 -10.88 -5.47
N HIS A 175 10.17 -11.80 -6.28
CA HIS A 175 8.78 -11.82 -6.72
C HIS A 175 8.04 -12.96 -6.03
N MET A 176 6.88 -12.68 -5.45
CA MET A 176 5.99 -13.67 -4.87
C MET A 176 4.76 -13.85 -5.75
N PHE A 177 4.17 -15.04 -5.69
CA PHE A 177 2.98 -15.41 -6.48
C PHE A 177 3.19 -15.24 -8.00
N TYR A 178 4.42 -15.41 -8.48
CA TYR A 178 4.83 -15.08 -9.86
C TYR A 178 4.17 -15.98 -10.91
N GLY A 179 3.64 -17.14 -10.53
CA GLY A 179 2.78 -17.95 -11.41
C GLY A 179 1.48 -17.25 -11.83
N GLN A 180 1.08 -16.17 -11.15
CA GLN A 180 -0.10 -15.38 -11.47
C GLN A 180 0.22 -14.09 -12.25
N ARG A 181 1.49 -13.88 -12.63
CA ARG A 181 1.95 -12.70 -13.36
C ARG A 181 1.17 -12.48 -14.66
N VAL A 182 1.04 -11.22 -15.04
CA VAL A 182 0.43 -10.81 -16.33
C VAL A 182 1.44 -10.16 -17.28
N VAL A 183 2.68 -9.99 -16.82
CA VAL A 183 3.82 -9.53 -17.61
C VAL A 183 5.05 -10.34 -17.21
N GLU A 184 5.93 -10.59 -18.17
CA GLU A 184 7.24 -11.18 -17.90
C GLU A 184 8.20 -10.13 -17.36
N VAL A 185 8.86 -10.43 -16.24
CA VAL A 185 9.84 -9.55 -15.59
C VAL A 185 11.18 -10.29 -15.50
N ARG A 186 12.13 -9.84 -16.32
CA ARG A 186 13.49 -10.39 -16.40
C ARG A 186 14.48 -9.45 -15.71
N ASP A 187 14.57 -9.57 -14.39
CA ASP A 187 15.38 -8.69 -13.55
C ASP A 187 16.40 -9.44 -12.68
N GLY A 188 16.51 -10.76 -12.86
CA GLY A 188 17.42 -11.63 -12.12
C GLY A 188 17.06 -11.84 -10.65
N LEU A 189 15.90 -11.34 -10.19
CA LEU A 189 15.43 -11.60 -8.83
C LEU A 189 14.74 -12.97 -8.73
N PRO A 190 14.86 -13.70 -7.61
CA PRO A 190 14.14 -14.94 -7.38
C PRO A 190 12.63 -14.78 -7.59
N LYS A 191 12.04 -15.71 -8.35
CA LYS A 191 10.62 -15.77 -8.65
C LYS A 191 10.00 -16.94 -7.91
N TRP A 192 9.06 -16.69 -7.00
CA TRP A 192 8.41 -17.72 -6.20
C TRP A 192 6.99 -17.96 -6.69
N LYS A 193 6.58 -19.23 -6.81
CA LYS A 193 5.21 -19.62 -7.21
C LYS A 193 4.16 -19.11 -6.22
N GLY A 194 4.50 -19.08 -4.94
CA GLY A 194 3.67 -18.58 -3.84
C GLY A 194 4.45 -17.60 -2.96
N MET A 195 4.37 -17.80 -1.64
CA MET A 195 5.16 -17.01 -0.68
C MET A 195 6.66 -17.31 -0.84
N ASN A 196 7.52 -16.30 -0.67
CA ASN A 196 8.97 -16.52 -0.65
C ASN A 196 9.35 -17.49 0.47
N ASP A 197 10.39 -18.30 0.23
CA ASP A 197 10.96 -19.27 1.17
C ASP A 197 10.03 -20.43 1.58
N ASP A 198 8.73 -20.33 1.28
CA ASP A 198 7.67 -21.30 1.61
C ASP A 198 7.04 -21.93 0.35
N SER A 199 7.57 -21.66 -0.85
CA SER A 199 7.02 -22.19 -2.11
C SER A 199 8.12 -22.56 -3.12
N VAL A 200 7.73 -23.09 -4.28
CA VAL A 200 8.67 -23.50 -5.33
C VAL A 200 9.21 -22.28 -6.07
N LEU A 201 10.50 -22.30 -6.42
CA LEU A 201 11.12 -21.31 -7.30
C LEU A 201 10.72 -21.57 -8.76
N LEU A 202 10.47 -20.49 -9.48
CA LEU A 202 10.18 -20.49 -10.90
C LEU A 202 11.41 -19.99 -11.66
N ASP A 203 11.71 -20.63 -12.78
CA ASP A 203 12.71 -20.17 -13.72
C ASP A 203 12.27 -18.85 -14.37
N GLU A 204 13.18 -17.90 -14.53
CA GLU A 204 12.85 -16.58 -15.07
C GLU A 204 12.59 -16.60 -16.58
N GLU A 205 13.24 -17.49 -17.32
CA GLU A 205 13.13 -17.56 -18.78
C GLU A 205 11.92 -18.38 -19.20
N THR A 206 11.67 -19.52 -18.54
CA THR A 206 10.56 -20.43 -18.90
C THR A 206 9.30 -20.18 -18.08
N GLY A 207 9.43 -19.65 -16.85
CA GLY A 207 8.33 -19.54 -15.90
C GLY A 207 7.89 -20.87 -15.29
N GLU A 208 8.60 -21.96 -15.57
CA GLU A 208 8.35 -23.30 -15.05
C GLU A 208 8.98 -23.51 -13.68
N GLU A 209 8.56 -24.55 -12.97
CA GLU A 209 9.14 -24.90 -11.67
C GLU A 209 10.57 -25.44 -11.85
N ILE A 210 11.50 -24.97 -11.03
CA ILE A 210 12.88 -25.46 -11.05
C ILE A 210 12.92 -26.82 -10.33
N GLU A 211 13.05 -27.92 -11.09
CA GLU A 211 13.15 -29.28 -10.53
C GLU A 211 14.40 -29.44 -9.64
N GLY A 212 14.23 -30.05 -8.47
CA GLY A 212 15.34 -30.36 -7.54
C GLY A 212 15.75 -29.23 -6.59
N GLY A 213 15.06 -28.10 -6.58
CA GLY A 213 15.25 -27.06 -5.57
C GLY A 213 14.63 -27.44 -4.23
N GLU A 214 15.27 -28.30 -3.44
CA GLU A 214 15.08 -28.23 -2.00
C GLU A 214 15.31 -26.77 -1.59
N GLY A 215 14.34 -26.16 -0.90
CA GLY A 215 14.49 -24.85 -0.27
C GLY A 215 15.57 -24.91 0.80
N ASN A 216 16.83 -25.00 0.39
CA ASN A 216 17.94 -25.23 1.27
C ASN A 216 18.52 -23.88 1.67
N GLY A 217 18.12 -23.43 2.85
CA GLY A 217 18.87 -22.43 3.57
C GLY A 217 20.31 -22.93 3.78
N GLY A 218 21.26 -22.39 3.01
CA GLY A 218 22.69 -22.53 3.32
C GLY A 218 23.60 -22.80 2.15
N GLY A 219 23.90 -21.76 1.35
CA GLY A 219 25.07 -21.73 0.47
C GLY A 219 26.07 -20.69 0.97
N ARG A 220 27.19 -21.15 1.56
CA ARG A 220 28.26 -20.32 2.14
C ARG A 220 29.00 -19.53 1.05
N GLY A 221 28.73 -18.23 0.97
CA GLY A 221 29.63 -17.22 0.41
C GLY A 221 29.93 -16.19 1.50
N GLY A 222 31.18 -16.16 1.98
CA GLY A 222 31.56 -15.48 3.22
C GLY A 222 31.37 -13.96 3.17
N ILE A 223 30.41 -13.45 3.94
CA ILE A 223 30.45 -12.13 4.56
C ILE A 223 29.88 -12.28 5.97
N ARG A 224 30.72 -12.05 6.99
CA ARG A 224 30.30 -12.08 8.40
C ARG A 224 29.15 -11.09 8.60
N ARG A 225 27.96 -11.58 8.96
CA ARG A 225 26.85 -10.75 9.43
C ARG A 225 26.42 -11.20 10.82
N GLY A 226 26.37 -10.25 11.74
CA GLY A 226 25.87 -10.42 13.09
C GLY A 226 24.42 -10.89 13.08
N ARG A 227 24.10 -11.71 14.08
CA ARG A 227 22.80 -12.34 14.30
C ARG A 227 21.76 -11.25 14.64
N SER A 228 20.81 -10.99 13.74
CA SER A 228 19.55 -10.32 14.07
C SER A 228 18.40 -11.30 13.83
N GLY A 229 17.55 -11.50 14.85
CA GLY A 229 16.49 -12.51 14.85
C GLY A 229 15.48 -12.32 13.72
N ARG A 230 15.09 -13.42 13.08
CA ARG A 230 14.00 -13.48 12.09
C ARG A 230 12.69 -13.73 12.82
N GLY A 231 11.74 -12.80 12.74
CA GLY A 231 10.32 -13.11 12.93
C GLY A 231 9.80 -13.77 11.64
N SER A 232 9.03 -14.84 11.77
CA SER A 232 8.49 -15.56 10.61
C SER A 232 7.35 -14.77 9.96
N GLU A 233 7.31 -14.68 8.63
CA GLU A 233 6.34 -13.87 7.89
C GLU A 233 4.88 -14.36 8.02
N ARG A 234 4.66 -15.57 8.56
CA ARG A 234 3.35 -16.06 9.00
C ARG A 234 2.73 -15.23 10.12
N GLU A 235 3.52 -14.43 10.84
CA GLU A 235 3.04 -13.49 11.87
C GLU A 235 2.59 -12.13 11.29
N VAL A 236 2.75 -11.93 9.97
CA VAL A 236 2.42 -10.66 9.28
C VAL A 236 0.97 -10.62 8.83
N PHE A 237 0.40 -11.77 8.43
CA PHE A 237 -0.94 -11.94 7.86
C PHE A 237 -1.92 -12.64 8.78
#